data_AF-A0A972F0U4-F1
#
_entry.id   AF-A0A972F0U4-F1
#
_cell.length_a   1.000
_cell.length_b   1.000
_cell.length_c   1.000
_cell.angle_alpha   90.00
_cell.angle_beta   90.00
_cell.angle_gamma   90.00
#
_symmetry.space_group_name_H-M   'P 1'
#
loop_
_entity.id
_entity.type
_entity.pdbx_description
1 polymer ?
#
loop_
_entity_poly.entity_id
_entity_poly.type
_entity_poly.pdbx_seq_one_letter_code
_entity_poly.pdbx_strand_id
1 'polypeptide(L)'
;IFGTPVTPFGPEWLDRLLSGIFRLSGDFVNDFRLLDYLVSLLSTERSPALDGTLGNGDRLKDDLAELGVFDAGMSLYHLVKLREFRRMGFSGFEARHYSLFESMRDDMGPAVTLQNLIHACAFRMIAEGTVTHCDIPDTPHGESERRQMFFGDAIGLSSFHVRRNTENRFLLAILKRAAAVRPSARYPDFFTVKSADYRRALLRTLEEEAGELVEMLGARSVLDDLKARIEDPALTASGRLSRGILESMGARHPLSVPAGEFNGAAERYYRGHLCRKHMAEAFSFLEEDFRRADQWKEGEKTIVKNELKGGDALSFLASCRNDVLGDTVPAHVLESLIRLVILSIHHDTVEAGTAHA
;
A
#
# COMPACT_ATOMS: atom_id res chain seq x y z
N ILE A 1 26.32 10.98 16.32
CA ILE A 1 26.55 11.35 17.74
C ILE A 1 26.81 12.86 17.79
N PHE A 2 26.21 13.62 18.71
CA PHE A 2 26.33 15.10 18.78
C PHE A 2 26.03 15.85 17.46
N GLY A 3 25.05 15.36 16.68
CA GLY A 3 24.64 16.00 15.43
C GLY A 3 25.51 15.67 14.21
N THR A 4 26.57 14.88 14.36
CA THR A 4 27.44 14.45 13.27
C THR A 4 27.43 12.92 13.06
N PRO A 5 27.48 12.43 11.81
CA PRO A 5 27.76 11.03 11.52
C PRO A 5 29.21 10.73 11.92
N VAL A 6 29.43 9.68 12.71
CA VAL A 6 30.76 9.34 13.25
C VAL A 6 31.41 8.20 12.46
N THR A 7 30.63 7.24 12.00
CA THR A 7 31.12 6.05 11.29
C THR A 7 30.08 5.57 10.26
N PRO A 8 29.95 6.22 9.08
CA PRO A 8 29.11 5.68 8.01
C PRO A 8 29.69 4.38 7.41
N PHE A 9 31.03 4.17 7.50
CA PHE A 9 31.74 2.96 7.03
C PHE A 9 32.93 2.63 7.95
N GLY A 10 32.65 2.42 9.24
CA GLY A 10 33.69 2.11 10.26
C GLY A 10 33.92 0.60 10.45
N PRO A 11 35.02 0.18 11.11
CA PRO A 11 35.19 -1.19 11.56
C PRO A 11 34.08 -1.58 12.56
N GLU A 12 33.48 -2.76 12.42
CA GLU A 12 32.34 -3.19 13.27
C GLU A 12 32.61 -3.09 14.77
N TRP A 13 33.85 -3.33 15.22
CA TRP A 13 34.19 -3.26 16.65
C TRP A 13 34.03 -1.84 17.22
N LEU A 14 34.28 -0.81 16.40
CA LEU A 14 34.11 0.59 16.79
C LEU A 14 32.62 0.94 16.88
N ASP A 15 31.81 0.46 15.93
CA ASP A 15 30.36 0.63 15.96
C ASP A 15 29.72 -0.09 17.15
N ARG A 16 30.17 -1.31 17.48
CA ARG A 16 29.71 -2.03 18.69
C ARG A 16 30.07 -1.27 19.97
N LEU A 17 31.27 -0.70 20.03
CA LEU A 17 31.71 0.09 21.18
C LEU A 17 30.90 1.39 21.31
N LEU A 18 30.70 2.13 20.22
CA LEU A 18 29.88 3.34 20.20
C LEU A 18 28.41 3.04 20.53
N SER A 19 27.84 1.98 19.95
CA SER A 19 26.49 1.52 20.27
C SER A 19 26.36 1.17 21.75
N GLY A 20 27.35 0.48 22.33
CA GLY A 20 27.35 0.17 23.77
C GLY A 20 27.41 1.42 24.66
N ILE A 21 28.32 2.35 24.35
CA ILE A 21 28.50 3.59 25.13
C ILE A 21 27.25 4.47 25.07
N PHE A 22 26.68 4.65 23.88
CA PHE A 22 25.53 5.53 23.66
C PHE A 22 24.19 4.80 23.75
N ARG A 23 24.20 3.49 24.08
CA ARG A 23 23.02 2.60 24.09
C ARG A 23 22.19 2.71 22.80
N LEU A 24 22.88 2.86 21.67
CA LEU A 24 22.23 2.98 20.36
C LEU A 24 21.67 1.61 19.99
N SER A 25 20.36 1.56 19.78
CA SER A 25 19.68 0.40 19.21
C SER A 25 19.59 0.56 17.69
N GLY A 26 19.39 -0.56 16.98
CA GLY A 26 19.02 -0.48 15.56
C GLY A 26 17.63 0.14 15.37
N ASP A 27 17.27 0.39 14.12
CA ASP A 27 15.95 0.91 13.75
C ASP A 27 14.97 -0.22 13.47
N PHE A 28 13.71 0.01 13.84
CA PHE A 28 12.60 -0.84 13.40
C PHE A 28 11.88 -0.14 12.25
N VAL A 29 12.00 -0.72 11.05
CA VAL A 29 11.43 -0.17 9.82
C VAL A 29 10.11 -0.88 9.52
N ASN A 30 9.01 -0.12 9.50
CA ASN A 30 7.68 -0.66 9.27
C ASN A 30 7.49 -1.12 7.82
N ASP A 31 8.10 -0.40 6.88
CA ASP A 31 8.03 -0.69 5.45
C ASP A 31 9.38 -0.50 4.76
N PHE A 32 10.15 -1.58 4.69
CA PHE A 32 11.47 -1.56 4.06
C PHE A 32 11.39 -1.38 2.53
N ARG A 33 10.28 -1.76 1.89
CA ARG A 33 10.13 -1.67 0.43
C ARG A 33 10.23 -0.22 -0.05
N LEU A 34 9.68 0.72 0.72
CA LEU A 34 9.77 2.15 0.40
C LEU A 34 11.19 2.72 0.55
N LEU A 35 12.12 2.03 1.19
CA LEU A 35 13.51 2.48 1.32
C LEU A 35 14.43 1.83 0.29
N ASP A 36 14.17 0.56 -0.02
CA ASP A 36 15.01 -0.25 -0.90
C ASP A 36 14.65 -0.05 -2.38
N TYR A 37 13.37 0.09 -2.69
CA TYR A 37 12.94 0.44 -4.03
C TYR A 37 13.04 1.95 -4.23
N LEU A 38 13.47 2.34 -5.43
CA LEU A 38 13.52 3.74 -5.86
C LEU A 38 12.10 4.28 -6.15
N VAL A 39 11.24 4.25 -5.13
CA VAL A 39 9.84 4.65 -5.18
C VAL A 39 9.78 6.17 -5.15
N SER A 40 9.34 6.83 -6.21
CA SER A 40 9.24 8.30 -6.31
C SER A 40 10.57 9.03 -6.52
N LEU A 41 11.12 8.86 -7.73
CA LEU A 41 12.17 9.71 -8.28
C LEU A 41 11.80 11.19 -8.19
N LEU A 42 12.80 12.02 -7.92
CA LEU A 42 12.63 13.46 -7.80
C LEU A 42 12.59 14.09 -9.19
N SER A 43 11.71 15.09 -9.38
CA SER A 43 11.78 15.99 -10.52
C SER A 43 13.15 16.59 -10.72
N THR A 44 13.46 16.93 -11.96
CA THR A 44 14.54 17.88 -12.26
C THR A 44 13.96 19.29 -12.35
N GLU A 45 14.81 20.29 -12.57
CA GLU A 45 14.37 21.67 -12.84
C GLU A 45 13.62 21.81 -14.18
N ARG A 46 13.75 20.82 -15.09
CA ARG A 46 13.17 20.85 -16.44
C ARG A 46 12.00 19.90 -16.61
N SER A 47 12.02 18.79 -15.87
CA SER A 47 11.15 17.65 -16.09
C SER A 47 10.49 17.28 -14.76
N PRO A 48 9.24 17.74 -14.53
CA PRO A 48 8.48 17.38 -13.34
C PRO A 48 8.08 15.90 -13.33
N ALA A 49 8.00 15.28 -12.16
CA ALA A 49 7.61 13.88 -12.02
C ALA A 49 6.11 13.68 -12.21
N LEU A 50 5.29 14.68 -11.89
CA LEU A 50 3.82 14.59 -11.89
C LEU A 50 3.10 15.89 -12.34
N ASP A 51 3.44 16.46 -13.50
CA ASP A 51 2.80 17.70 -14.02
C ASP A 51 1.49 17.51 -14.82
N GLY A 52 0.96 16.28 -14.90
CA GLY A 52 -0.25 15.96 -15.67
C GLY A 52 -0.11 16.02 -17.19
N THR A 53 1.07 16.33 -17.71
CA THR A 53 1.31 16.38 -19.16
C THR A 53 1.64 14.99 -19.70
N LEU A 54 1.10 14.64 -20.88
CA LEU A 54 1.35 13.32 -21.48
C LEU A 54 2.85 13.10 -21.73
N GLY A 55 3.34 11.92 -21.36
CA GLY A 55 4.75 11.56 -21.50
C GLY A 55 5.70 12.23 -20.51
N ASN A 56 5.21 12.82 -19.42
CA ASN A 56 6.05 13.46 -18.40
C ASN A 56 7.07 12.50 -17.79
N GLY A 57 6.67 11.25 -17.53
CA GLY A 57 7.56 10.23 -17.01
C GLY A 57 8.70 9.88 -17.97
N ASP A 58 8.44 9.85 -19.28
CA ASP A 58 9.48 9.59 -20.27
C ASP A 58 10.48 10.78 -20.32
N ARG A 59 10.00 12.02 -20.26
CA ARG A 59 10.86 13.22 -20.16
C ARG A 59 11.74 13.23 -18.91
N LEU A 60 11.16 12.97 -17.73
CA LEU A 60 11.91 12.90 -16.49
C LEU A 60 12.97 11.80 -16.54
N LYS A 61 12.62 10.64 -17.12
CA LYS A 61 13.54 9.51 -17.26
C LYS A 61 14.74 9.86 -18.14
N ASP A 62 14.53 10.50 -19.27
CA ASP A 62 15.60 10.92 -20.17
C ASP A 62 16.54 11.93 -19.49
N ASP A 63 15.97 12.91 -18.78
CA ASP A 63 16.74 13.94 -18.05
C ASP A 63 17.56 13.34 -16.89
N LEU A 64 16.97 12.42 -16.10
CA LEU A 64 17.71 11.70 -15.06
C LEU A 64 18.82 10.80 -15.63
N ALA A 65 18.64 10.26 -16.83
CA ALA A 65 19.67 9.48 -17.52
C ALA A 65 20.81 10.37 -18.02
N GLU A 66 20.51 11.56 -18.57
CA GLU A 66 21.53 12.56 -18.92
C GLU A 66 22.35 13.00 -17.69
N LEU A 67 21.72 13.08 -16.51
CA LEU A 67 22.39 13.39 -15.25
C LEU A 67 23.18 12.21 -14.66
N GLY A 68 23.12 11.02 -15.26
CA GLY A 68 23.76 9.80 -14.75
C GLY A 68 23.14 9.26 -13.46
N VAL A 69 21.91 9.67 -13.13
CA VAL A 69 21.18 9.29 -11.90
C VAL A 69 20.31 8.06 -12.13
N PHE A 70 19.85 7.83 -13.36
CA PHE A 70 18.90 6.76 -13.69
C PHE A 70 19.24 6.10 -15.03
N ASP A 71 18.97 4.81 -15.17
CA ASP A 71 19.16 4.10 -16.45
C ASP A 71 17.88 4.19 -17.30
N ALA A 72 18.01 4.65 -18.55
CA ALA A 72 16.87 4.81 -19.47
C ALA A 72 16.24 3.47 -19.94
N GLY A 73 16.78 2.32 -19.57
CA GLY A 73 16.14 1.01 -19.69
C GLY A 73 15.20 0.68 -18.54
N MET A 74 15.36 1.33 -17.38
CA MET A 74 14.58 1.04 -16.18
C MET A 74 13.17 1.63 -16.24
N SER A 75 12.22 0.98 -15.55
CA SER A 75 10.86 1.51 -15.39
C SER A 75 10.83 2.55 -14.28
N LEU A 76 10.31 3.74 -14.58
CA LEU A 76 10.08 4.78 -13.58
C LEU A 76 9.04 4.28 -12.55
N TYR A 77 9.45 4.21 -11.28
CA TYR A 77 8.57 3.76 -10.20
C TYR A 77 7.93 4.97 -9.51
N HIS A 78 6.59 4.98 -9.50
CA HIS A 78 5.79 5.98 -8.80
C HIS A 78 4.80 5.32 -7.84
N LEU A 79 4.42 6.05 -6.79
CA LEU A 79 3.40 5.63 -5.84
C LEU A 79 2.03 5.42 -6.49
N VAL A 80 1.73 6.21 -7.53
CA VAL A 80 0.56 6.06 -8.40
C VAL A 80 1.04 6.26 -9.83
N LYS A 81 0.74 5.30 -10.72
CA LYS A 81 1.18 5.32 -12.13
C LYS A 81 -0.02 5.25 -13.06
N LEU A 82 -0.02 6.08 -14.10
CA LEU A 82 -1.01 5.96 -15.18
C LEU A 82 -0.75 4.68 -16.00
N ARG A 83 -1.81 3.90 -16.22
CA ARG A 83 -1.86 2.85 -17.23
C ARG A 83 -2.32 3.50 -18.54
N GLU A 84 -1.40 3.59 -19.49
CA GLU A 84 -1.70 4.17 -20.80
C GLU A 84 -2.39 3.14 -21.70
N PHE A 85 -3.55 3.51 -22.24
CA PHE A 85 -4.32 2.64 -23.15
C PHE A 85 -3.48 2.07 -24.29
N ARG A 86 -2.67 2.91 -24.94
CA ARG A 86 -1.84 2.50 -26.09
C ARG A 86 -0.79 1.43 -25.74
N ARG A 87 -0.36 1.37 -24.48
CA ARG A 87 0.64 0.41 -24.00
C ARG A 87 -0.01 -0.84 -23.39
N MET A 88 -1.11 -0.67 -22.67
CA MET A 88 -1.70 -1.72 -21.83
C MET A 88 -2.97 -2.35 -22.41
N GLY A 89 -3.62 -1.71 -23.39
CA GLY A 89 -4.95 -2.08 -23.89
C GLY A 89 -6.11 -1.57 -23.02
N PHE A 90 -5.82 -0.85 -21.93
CA PHE A 90 -6.80 -0.23 -21.03
C PHE A 90 -6.21 1.00 -20.34
N SER A 91 -7.08 1.89 -19.83
CA SER A 91 -6.69 3.06 -19.04
C SER A 91 -7.02 2.86 -17.56
N GLY A 92 -6.18 3.39 -16.67
CA GLY A 92 -6.44 3.35 -15.24
C GLY A 92 -5.25 3.83 -14.43
N PHE A 93 -5.33 3.69 -13.11
CA PHE A 93 -4.22 4.00 -12.20
C PHE A 93 -3.76 2.73 -11.50
N GLU A 94 -2.45 2.57 -11.43
CA GLU A 94 -1.79 1.55 -10.64
C GLU A 94 -1.22 2.20 -9.38
N ALA A 95 -1.82 1.93 -8.24
CA ALA A 95 -1.25 2.29 -6.95
C ALA A 95 -0.19 1.27 -6.54
N ARG A 96 1.03 1.76 -6.31
CA ARG A 96 2.19 0.95 -5.93
C ARG A 96 2.66 1.26 -4.51
N HIS A 97 1.87 1.94 -3.70
CA HIS A 97 2.23 2.31 -2.33
C HIS A 97 1.88 1.24 -1.28
N TYR A 98 1.07 0.24 -1.63
CA TYR A 98 0.81 -0.91 -0.75
C TYR A 98 1.98 -1.91 -0.75
N SER A 99 2.34 -2.38 0.44
CA SER A 99 3.45 -3.33 0.62
C SER A 99 2.93 -4.73 0.91
N LEU A 100 2.40 -4.99 2.11
CA LEU A 100 1.89 -6.29 2.50
C LEU A 100 0.61 -6.13 3.32
N PHE A 101 -0.36 -6.99 3.04
CA PHE A 101 -1.60 -7.10 3.78
C PHE A 101 -1.55 -8.28 4.74
N GLU A 102 -2.22 -8.16 5.88
CA GLU A 102 -2.33 -9.24 6.86
C GLU A 102 -3.58 -10.10 6.59
N SER A 103 -4.61 -9.50 5.99
CA SER A 103 -5.78 -10.17 5.45
C SER A 103 -6.15 -9.61 4.08
N MET A 104 -6.51 -10.48 3.14
CA MET A 104 -7.06 -10.06 1.86
C MET A 104 -8.48 -9.51 2.02
N ARG A 105 -9.27 -10.09 2.95
CA ARG A 105 -10.64 -9.64 3.23
C ARG A 105 -10.66 -8.33 4.00
N ASP A 106 -9.91 -8.26 5.10
CA ASP A 106 -10.02 -7.16 6.06
C ASP A 106 -8.99 -6.04 5.85
N ASP A 107 -8.00 -6.23 4.95
CA ASP A 107 -7.09 -5.15 4.56
C ASP A 107 -7.13 -4.85 3.06
N MET A 108 -6.86 -5.83 2.19
CA MET A 108 -6.72 -5.55 0.76
C MET A 108 -8.02 -5.02 0.14
N GLY A 109 -9.16 -5.68 0.40
CA GLY A 109 -10.46 -5.23 -0.09
C GLY A 109 -10.78 -3.79 0.32
N PRO A 110 -10.80 -3.46 1.63
CA PRO A 110 -11.01 -2.10 2.11
C PRO A 110 -10.00 -1.08 1.56
N ALA A 111 -8.73 -1.47 1.40
CA ALA A 111 -7.72 -0.60 0.80
C ALA A 111 -8.03 -0.25 -0.66
N VAL A 112 -8.52 -1.20 -1.44
CA VAL A 112 -8.99 -0.95 -2.82
C VAL A 112 -10.20 -0.01 -2.83
N THR A 113 -11.17 -0.22 -1.94
CA THR A 113 -12.32 0.68 -1.79
C THR A 113 -11.89 2.10 -1.42
N LEU A 114 -10.98 2.25 -0.45
CA LEU A 114 -10.43 3.54 -0.04
C LEU A 114 -9.72 4.24 -1.20
N GLN A 115 -8.91 3.50 -1.96
CA GLN A 115 -8.25 4.05 -3.15
C GLN A 115 -9.24 4.54 -4.20
N ASN A 116 -10.30 3.77 -4.48
CA ASN A 116 -11.34 4.19 -5.42
C ASN A 116 -12.05 5.46 -4.95
N LEU A 117 -12.32 5.57 -3.64
CA LEU A 117 -12.89 6.78 -3.04
C LEU A 117 -11.94 7.99 -3.20
N ILE A 118 -10.64 7.81 -2.91
CA ILE A 118 -9.63 8.86 -3.07
C ILE A 118 -9.55 9.31 -4.54
N HIS A 119 -9.52 8.38 -5.49
CA HIS A 119 -9.49 8.71 -6.91
C HIS A 119 -10.77 9.45 -7.34
N ALA A 120 -11.94 8.96 -6.98
CA ALA A 120 -13.22 9.61 -7.30
C ALA A 120 -13.30 11.02 -6.70
N CYS A 121 -12.84 11.19 -5.46
CA CYS A 121 -12.77 12.50 -4.80
C CYS A 121 -11.82 13.44 -5.55
N ALA A 122 -10.62 12.98 -5.92
CA ALA A 122 -9.66 13.78 -6.69
C ALA A 122 -10.22 14.18 -8.06
N PHE A 123 -10.88 13.25 -8.76
CA PHE A 123 -11.54 13.55 -10.03
C PHE A 123 -12.63 14.61 -9.89
N ARG A 124 -13.45 14.54 -8.83
CA ARG A 124 -14.46 15.57 -8.58
C ARG A 124 -13.81 16.93 -8.32
N MET A 125 -12.79 17.00 -7.46
CA MET A 125 -12.07 18.26 -7.18
C MET A 125 -11.50 18.89 -8.46
N ILE A 126 -10.94 18.07 -9.35
CA ILE A 126 -10.40 18.53 -10.64
C ILE A 126 -11.54 19.01 -11.55
N ALA A 127 -12.63 18.24 -11.66
CA ALA A 127 -13.76 18.57 -12.54
C ALA A 127 -14.48 19.85 -12.10
N GLU A 128 -14.57 20.10 -10.80
CA GLU A 128 -15.15 21.32 -10.22
C GLU A 128 -14.18 22.51 -10.26
N GLY A 129 -12.89 22.27 -10.55
CA GLY A 129 -11.85 23.30 -10.56
C GLY A 129 -11.48 23.81 -9.17
N THR A 130 -11.83 23.08 -8.11
CA THR A 130 -11.46 23.43 -6.72
C THR A 130 -9.99 23.14 -6.43
N VAL A 131 -9.38 22.24 -7.20
CA VAL A 131 -7.94 21.96 -7.19
C VAL A 131 -7.41 21.99 -8.62
N THR A 132 -6.33 22.72 -8.83
CA THR A 132 -5.62 22.84 -10.11
C THR A 132 -4.14 22.49 -9.94
N HIS A 133 -3.40 22.36 -11.05
CA HIS A 133 -1.93 22.18 -11.02
C HIS A 133 -1.21 23.28 -10.21
N CYS A 134 -1.73 24.52 -10.23
CA CYS A 134 -1.14 25.62 -9.47
C CYS A 134 -1.26 25.42 -7.94
N ASP A 135 -2.19 24.59 -7.48
CA ASP A 135 -2.37 24.31 -6.05
C ASP A 135 -1.45 23.19 -5.55
N ILE A 136 -0.88 22.40 -6.46
CA ILE A 136 0.03 21.28 -6.21
C ILE A 136 1.25 21.43 -7.14
N PRO A 137 2.16 22.38 -6.86
CA PRO A 137 3.30 22.63 -7.73
C PRO A 137 4.25 21.43 -7.78
N ASP A 138 4.71 21.09 -8.98
CA ASP A 138 5.60 19.94 -9.25
C ASP A 138 7.07 20.35 -9.33
N THR A 139 7.46 21.29 -8.46
CA THR A 139 8.87 21.64 -8.30
C THR A 139 9.58 20.56 -7.48
N PRO A 140 10.91 20.38 -7.65
CA PRO A 140 11.68 19.44 -6.84
C PRO A 140 11.47 19.63 -5.32
N HIS A 141 11.30 20.89 -4.89
CA HIS A 141 11.01 21.23 -3.51
C HIS A 141 9.62 20.79 -3.07
N GLY A 142 8.57 21.11 -3.83
CA GLY A 142 7.20 20.70 -3.52
C GLY A 142 7.03 19.19 -3.47
N GLU A 143 7.68 18.46 -4.38
CA GLU A 143 7.71 17.00 -4.36
C GLU A 143 8.46 16.43 -3.16
N SER A 144 9.58 17.03 -2.78
CA SER A 144 10.31 16.62 -1.58
C SER A 144 9.46 16.75 -0.31
N GLU A 145 8.65 17.81 -0.19
CA GLU A 145 7.71 17.97 0.93
C GLU A 145 6.65 16.87 0.98
N ARG A 146 6.04 16.53 -0.16
CA ARG A 146 5.02 15.47 -0.25
C ARG A 146 5.59 14.09 0.07
N ARG A 147 6.83 13.82 -0.33
CA ARG A 147 7.51 12.53 -0.14
C ARG A 147 7.88 12.23 1.31
N GLN A 148 8.15 13.26 2.12
CA GLN A 148 8.47 13.07 3.54
C GLN A 148 7.39 12.30 4.30
N MET A 149 6.13 12.41 3.88
CA MET A 149 5.01 11.71 4.52
C MET A 149 5.10 10.19 4.34
N PHE A 150 5.49 9.73 3.14
CA PHE A 150 5.61 8.30 2.82
C PHE A 150 6.87 7.71 3.45
N PHE A 151 8.04 8.29 3.16
CA PHE A 151 9.30 7.76 3.67
C PHE A 151 9.41 7.91 5.18
N GLY A 152 8.92 9.02 5.73
CA GLY A 152 8.90 9.23 7.17
C GLY A 152 8.06 8.18 7.90
N ASP A 153 6.85 7.86 7.40
CA ASP A 153 6.01 6.82 8.00
C ASP A 153 6.66 5.42 7.88
N ALA A 154 7.32 5.14 6.74
CA ALA A 154 8.01 3.87 6.49
C ALA A 154 9.08 3.54 7.54
N ILE A 155 9.83 4.54 8.01
CA ILE A 155 10.84 4.42 9.09
C ILE A 155 10.31 4.80 10.47
N GLY A 156 9.01 5.06 10.61
CA GLY A 156 8.39 5.35 11.91
C GLY A 156 8.66 6.75 12.47
N LEU A 157 8.94 7.75 11.64
CA LEU A 157 9.04 9.14 12.09
C LEU A 157 7.69 9.68 12.57
N SER A 158 7.70 10.24 13.78
CA SER A 158 6.52 10.87 14.39
C SER A 158 6.13 12.22 13.78
N SER A 159 7.00 12.82 12.96
CA SER A 159 6.79 14.15 12.39
C SER A 159 7.63 14.39 11.14
N PHE A 160 7.17 15.28 10.29
CA PHE A 160 7.85 15.76 9.09
C PHE A 160 7.85 17.29 9.01
N HIS A 161 8.54 17.86 8.00
CA HIS A 161 8.74 19.30 7.86
C HIS A 161 8.16 19.86 6.57
N VAL A 162 7.46 20.99 6.67
CA VAL A 162 6.87 21.71 5.52
C VAL A 162 7.35 23.16 5.58
N ARG A 163 7.78 23.73 4.46
CA ARG A 163 8.22 25.13 4.40
C ARG A 163 7.06 26.07 4.73
N ARG A 164 7.36 27.15 5.44
CA ARG A 164 6.35 28.16 5.80
C ARG A 164 5.81 28.91 4.59
N ASN A 165 6.64 29.06 3.56
CA ASN A 165 6.32 29.74 2.30
C ASN A 165 6.15 28.75 1.13
N THR A 166 5.73 27.51 1.41
CA THR A 166 5.43 26.56 0.33
C THR A 166 4.30 27.08 -0.56
N GLU A 167 4.44 26.89 -1.87
CA GLU A 167 3.41 27.23 -2.85
C GLU A 167 2.33 26.14 -2.95
N ASN A 168 2.51 25.01 -2.25
CA ASN A 168 1.54 23.91 -2.23
C ASN A 168 0.32 24.26 -1.38
N ARG A 169 -0.63 24.97 -2.01
CA ARG A 169 -1.88 25.43 -1.39
C ARG A 169 -2.76 24.27 -0.94
N PHE A 170 -2.76 23.17 -1.68
CA PHE A 170 -3.51 21.97 -1.31
C PHE A 170 -2.99 21.38 0.00
N LEU A 171 -1.67 21.22 0.13
CA LEU A 171 -1.05 20.78 1.38
C LEU A 171 -1.38 21.73 2.54
N LEU A 172 -1.26 23.05 2.32
CA LEU A 172 -1.62 24.03 3.34
C LEU A 172 -3.09 23.95 3.77
N ALA A 173 -4.01 23.68 2.85
CA ALA A 173 -5.44 23.49 3.14
C ALA A 173 -5.70 22.26 4.03
N ILE A 174 -4.95 21.17 3.82
CA ILE A 174 -4.99 20.00 4.71
C ILE A 174 -4.38 20.34 6.07
N LEU A 175 -3.22 21.00 6.11
CA LEU A 175 -2.53 21.35 7.35
C LEU A 175 -3.33 22.30 8.25
N LYS A 176 -4.17 23.18 7.68
CA LYS A 176 -5.11 24.02 8.45
C LYS A 176 -6.09 23.20 9.30
N ARG A 177 -6.37 21.96 8.88
CA ARG A 177 -7.22 21.02 9.63
C ARG A 177 -6.43 20.22 10.66
N ALA A 178 -5.10 20.29 10.69
CA ALA A 178 -4.27 19.54 11.65
C ALA A 178 -4.14 20.29 12.99
N ALA A 179 -4.23 19.56 14.11
CA ALA A 179 -4.27 20.16 15.45
C ALA A 179 -2.92 20.75 15.92
N ALA A 180 -1.79 20.17 15.50
CA ALA A 180 -0.46 20.58 15.97
C ALA A 180 0.51 20.83 14.80
N VAL A 181 0.45 22.04 14.25
CA VAL A 181 1.46 22.59 13.35
C VAL A 181 2.21 23.67 14.11
N ARG A 182 3.53 23.52 14.26
CA ARG A 182 4.36 24.49 15.00
C ARG A 182 5.61 24.89 14.21
N PRO A 183 6.16 26.09 14.43
CA PRO A 183 7.53 26.42 14.05
C PRO A 183 8.54 25.32 14.41
N SER A 184 9.40 24.93 13.46
CA SER A 184 10.51 24.02 13.77
C SER A 184 11.62 24.77 14.50
N ALA A 185 12.10 24.18 15.60
CA ALA A 185 13.26 24.71 16.32
C ALA A 185 14.59 24.40 15.61
N ARG A 186 14.62 23.35 14.77
CA ARG A 186 15.81 22.90 14.04
C ARG A 186 15.94 23.57 12.67
N TYR A 187 14.81 23.84 12.02
CA TYR A 187 14.75 24.40 10.67
C TYR A 187 13.88 25.67 10.68
N PRO A 188 14.47 26.87 10.85
CA PRO A 188 13.72 28.10 11.11
C PRO A 188 12.59 28.38 10.11
N ASP A 189 12.80 28.09 8.83
CA ASP A 189 11.84 28.36 7.75
C ASP A 189 10.77 27.28 7.55
N PHE A 190 10.67 26.34 8.49
CA PHE A 190 9.76 25.20 8.39
C PHE A 190 8.77 25.15 9.55
N PHE A 191 7.62 24.54 9.28
CA PHE A 191 6.74 23.95 10.26
C PHE A 191 7.15 22.51 10.52
N THR A 192 7.08 22.08 11.78
CA THR A 192 7.06 20.67 12.17
C THR A 192 5.59 20.24 12.29
N VAL A 193 5.25 19.17 11.56
CA VAL A 193 3.90 18.58 11.52
C VAL A 193 3.97 17.18 12.11
N LYS A 194 3.11 16.86 13.09
CA LYS A 194 3.00 15.49 13.62
C LYS A 194 2.29 14.58 12.62
N SER A 195 2.86 13.40 12.34
CA SER A 195 2.31 12.43 11.38
C SER A 195 0.90 11.98 11.75
N ALA A 196 0.63 11.75 13.05
CA ALA A 196 -0.69 11.37 13.54
C ALA A 196 -1.75 12.47 13.29
N ASP A 197 -1.41 13.73 13.53
CA ASP A 197 -2.35 14.84 13.32
C ASP A 197 -2.61 15.11 11.83
N TYR A 198 -1.59 14.89 11.00
CA TYR A 198 -1.75 14.94 9.54
C TYR A 198 -2.67 13.84 9.02
N ARG A 199 -2.53 12.59 9.48
CA ARG A 199 -3.44 11.49 9.11
C ARG A 199 -4.89 11.78 9.51
N ARG A 200 -5.12 12.33 10.70
CA ARG A 200 -6.46 12.79 11.12
C ARG A 200 -6.99 13.92 10.25
N ALA A 201 -6.13 14.85 9.82
CA ALA A 201 -6.50 15.93 8.93
C ALA A 201 -6.87 15.40 7.53
N LEU A 202 -6.12 14.43 6.99
CA LEU A 202 -6.44 13.75 5.74
C LEU A 202 -7.79 13.04 5.80
N LEU A 203 -8.07 12.32 6.89
CA LEU A 203 -9.37 11.67 7.09
C LEU A 203 -10.51 12.71 7.09
N ARG A 204 -10.37 13.81 7.85
CA ARG A 204 -11.36 14.91 7.84
C ARG A 204 -11.56 15.50 6.45
N THR A 205 -10.47 15.76 5.73
CA THR A 205 -10.53 16.22 4.34
C THR A 205 -11.30 15.22 3.48
N LEU A 206 -11.03 13.92 3.59
CA LEU A 206 -11.74 12.92 2.81
C LEU A 206 -13.23 12.85 3.19
N GLU A 207 -13.58 12.91 4.48
CA GLU A 207 -14.97 12.89 4.95
C GLU A 207 -15.77 14.11 4.45
N GLU A 208 -15.17 15.31 4.51
CA GLU A 208 -15.78 16.55 4.04
C GLU A 208 -15.90 16.57 2.51
N GLU A 209 -14.80 16.26 1.83
CA GLU A 209 -14.67 16.48 0.39
C GLU A 209 -15.17 15.28 -0.43
N ALA A 210 -15.43 14.11 0.16
CA ALA A 210 -15.99 12.95 -0.54
C ALA A 210 -17.52 12.90 -0.50
N GLY A 211 -18.19 13.49 0.49
CA GLY A 211 -19.65 13.68 0.51
C GLY A 211 -20.43 12.44 0.06
N GLU A 212 -21.26 12.59 -0.98
CA GLU A 212 -22.10 11.51 -1.56
C GLU A 212 -21.30 10.32 -2.12
N LEU A 213 -20.02 10.51 -2.48
CA LEU A 213 -19.17 9.42 -3.00
C LEU A 213 -18.97 8.31 -1.97
N VAL A 214 -19.02 8.64 -0.68
CA VAL A 214 -18.88 7.66 0.40
C VAL A 214 -20.04 6.66 0.37
N GLU A 215 -21.26 7.15 0.17
CA GLU A 215 -22.45 6.30 0.07
C GLU A 215 -22.48 5.55 -1.25
N MET A 216 -22.17 6.22 -2.37
CA MET A 216 -22.12 5.59 -3.70
C MET A 216 -21.15 4.41 -3.77
N LEU A 217 -20.01 4.49 -3.07
CA LEU A 217 -18.99 3.45 -3.06
C LEU A 217 -19.10 2.50 -1.87
N GLY A 218 -20.12 2.66 -1.01
CA GLY A 218 -20.26 1.86 0.22
C GLY A 218 -19.06 1.98 1.17
N ALA A 219 -18.37 3.12 1.17
CA ALA A 219 -17.07 3.30 1.83
C ALA A 219 -17.19 3.73 3.31
N ARG A 220 -18.40 3.83 3.87
CA ARG A 220 -18.62 4.31 5.25
C ARG A 220 -17.86 3.48 6.28
N SER A 221 -18.03 2.16 6.25
CA SER A 221 -17.34 1.24 7.15
C SER A 221 -15.81 1.25 6.97
N VAL A 222 -15.34 1.50 5.76
CA VAL A 222 -13.91 1.63 5.44
C VAL A 222 -13.31 2.88 6.09
N LEU A 223 -14.04 4.00 6.08
CA LEU A 223 -13.60 5.23 6.75
C LEU A 223 -13.60 5.07 8.28
N ASP A 224 -14.60 4.38 8.85
CA ASP A 224 -14.66 4.09 10.28
C ASP A 224 -13.50 3.19 10.72
N ASP A 225 -13.17 2.15 9.94
CA ASP A 225 -12.01 1.29 10.18
C ASP A 225 -10.68 2.06 10.04
N LEU A 226 -10.56 2.89 9.00
CA LEU A 226 -9.39 3.76 8.80
C LEU A 226 -9.19 4.69 10.01
N LYS A 227 -10.27 5.28 10.53
CA LYS A 227 -10.23 6.10 11.74
C LYS A 227 -9.71 5.33 12.94
N ALA A 228 -10.22 4.13 13.18
CA ALA A 228 -9.77 3.27 14.28
C ALA A 228 -8.26 2.95 14.16
N ARG A 229 -7.77 2.66 12.95
CA ARG A 229 -6.35 2.38 12.68
C ARG A 229 -5.43 3.60 12.80
N ILE A 230 -5.93 4.80 12.53
CA ILE A 230 -5.19 6.04 12.77
C ILE A 230 -4.99 6.26 14.28
N GLU A 231 -5.98 5.92 15.09
CA GLU A 231 -5.93 6.08 16.55
C GLU A 231 -5.15 4.97 17.26
N ASP A 232 -5.23 3.73 16.78
CA ASP A 232 -4.50 2.58 17.31
C ASP A 232 -3.61 1.90 16.24
N PRO A 233 -2.30 2.17 16.24
CA PRO A 233 -1.35 1.53 15.33
C PRO A 233 -1.33 -0.01 15.40
N ALA A 234 -1.74 -0.62 16.52
CA ALA A 234 -1.81 -2.08 16.64
C ALA A 234 -2.90 -2.70 15.74
N LEU A 235 -3.88 -1.91 15.30
CA LEU A 235 -4.90 -2.32 14.35
C LEU A 235 -4.44 -2.20 12.90
N THR A 236 -3.33 -1.53 12.60
CA THR A 236 -2.80 -1.45 11.23
C THR A 236 -2.29 -2.82 10.76
N ALA A 237 -2.24 -3.03 9.44
CA ALA A 237 -1.67 -4.25 8.87
C ALA A 237 -0.22 -4.47 9.36
N SER A 238 0.62 -3.42 9.33
CA SER A 238 1.99 -3.47 9.86
C SER A 238 2.02 -3.84 11.34
N GLY A 239 1.13 -3.27 12.17
CA GLY A 239 1.01 -3.60 13.58
C GLY A 239 0.65 -5.07 13.83
N ARG A 240 -0.33 -5.60 13.09
CA ARG A 240 -0.76 -7.00 13.20
C ARG A 240 0.31 -7.98 12.70
N LEU A 241 0.96 -7.67 11.58
CA LEU A 241 2.08 -8.46 11.05
C LEU A 241 3.24 -8.50 12.07
N SER A 242 3.63 -7.34 12.59
CA SER A 242 4.71 -7.24 13.58
C SER A 242 4.40 -8.04 14.84
N ARG A 243 3.16 -7.97 15.33
CA ARG A 243 2.70 -8.76 16.47
C ARG A 243 2.80 -10.26 16.20
N GLY A 244 2.30 -10.74 15.06
CA GLY A 244 2.37 -12.16 14.70
C GLY A 244 3.81 -12.68 14.60
N ILE A 245 4.73 -11.86 14.09
CA ILE A 245 6.16 -12.19 14.05
C ILE A 245 6.73 -12.31 15.47
N LEU A 246 6.48 -11.31 16.32
CA LEU A 246 6.97 -11.30 17.70
C LEU A 246 6.43 -12.47 18.53
N GLU A 247 5.14 -12.77 18.38
CA GLU A 247 4.48 -13.92 19.03
C GLU A 247 5.14 -15.25 18.63
N SER A 248 5.50 -15.41 17.35
CA SER A 248 6.20 -16.62 16.87
C SER A 248 7.58 -16.83 17.50
N MET A 249 8.15 -15.78 18.09
CA MET A 249 9.45 -15.79 18.77
C MET A 249 9.32 -15.70 20.30
N GLY A 250 8.11 -15.53 20.84
CA GLY A 250 7.91 -15.25 22.27
C GLY A 250 8.43 -13.87 22.72
N ALA A 251 8.61 -12.94 21.80
CA ALA A 251 9.09 -11.59 22.08
C ALA A 251 7.92 -10.60 22.25
N ARG A 252 8.17 -9.47 22.93
CA ARG A 252 7.17 -8.39 23.11
C ARG A 252 7.48 -7.12 22.32
N HIS A 253 8.74 -6.94 21.90
CA HIS A 253 9.19 -5.72 21.24
C HIS A 253 10.22 -6.04 20.16
N PRO A 254 10.17 -5.42 18.96
CA PRO A 254 11.14 -5.71 17.89
C PRO A 254 12.59 -5.41 18.31
N LEU A 255 12.80 -4.30 19.03
CA LEU A 255 14.13 -3.92 19.50
C LEU A 255 14.66 -4.73 20.70
N SER A 256 13.87 -5.67 21.25
CA SER A 256 14.34 -6.55 22.33
C SER A 256 14.98 -7.85 21.82
N VAL A 257 15.02 -8.07 20.50
CA VAL A 257 15.61 -9.24 19.86
C VAL A 257 16.70 -8.82 18.87
N PRO A 258 17.73 -9.65 18.63
CA PRO A 258 18.72 -9.38 17.59
C PRO A 258 18.06 -9.24 16.21
N ALA A 259 18.50 -8.26 15.41
CA ALA A 259 17.91 -7.96 14.10
C ALA A 259 17.90 -9.18 13.15
N GLY A 260 18.97 -9.98 13.14
CA GLY A 260 19.02 -11.20 12.32
C GLY A 260 17.98 -12.25 12.72
N GLU A 261 17.71 -12.39 14.02
CA GLU A 261 16.68 -13.30 14.52
C GLU A 261 15.29 -12.82 14.15
N PHE A 262 15.02 -11.51 14.32
CA PHE A 262 13.76 -10.90 13.92
C PHE A 262 13.52 -11.05 12.41
N ASN A 263 14.50 -10.70 11.58
CA ASN A 263 14.39 -10.79 10.12
C ASN A 263 14.17 -12.24 9.66
N GLY A 264 14.88 -13.20 10.26
CA GLY A 264 14.66 -14.62 9.96
C GLY A 264 13.27 -15.11 10.39
N ALA A 265 12.73 -14.61 11.51
CA ALA A 265 11.37 -14.93 11.92
C ALA A 265 10.33 -14.27 11.02
N ALA A 266 10.54 -13.02 10.61
CA ALA A 266 9.68 -12.31 9.67
C ALA A 266 9.59 -13.07 8.33
N GLU A 267 10.73 -13.51 7.76
CA GLU A 267 10.75 -14.30 6.54
C GLU A 267 9.92 -15.60 6.68
N ARG A 268 10.13 -16.36 7.77
CA ARG A 268 9.36 -17.59 8.04
C ARG A 268 7.87 -17.31 8.23
N TYR A 269 7.54 -16.21 8.91
CA TYR A 269 6.16 -15.80 9.12
C TYR A 269 5.46 -15.47 7.80
N TYR A 270 6.08 -14.66 6.95
CA TYR A 270 5.53 -14.27 5.65
C TYR A 270 5.38 -15.47 4.71
N ARG A 271 6.41 -16.30 4.57
CA ARG A 271 6.40 -17.45 3.65
C ARG A 271 5.51 -18.60 4.13
N GLY A 272 5.43 -18.81 5.43
CA GLY A 272 4.69 -19.92 6.01
C GLY A 272 3.30 -19.51 6.49
N HIS A 273 3.25 -18.77 7.59
CA HIS A 273 2.00 -18.48 8.29
C HIS A 273 1.07 -17.59 7.45
N LEU A 274 1.58 -16.45 6.98
CA LEU A 274 0.77 -15.48 6.22
C LEU A 274 0.32 -16.06 4.88
N CYS A 275 1.19 -16.78 4.17
CA CYS A 275 0.82 -17.48 2.94
C CYS A 275 -0.34 -18.47 3.16
N ARG A 276 -0.26 -19.33 4.20
CA ARG A 276 -1.36 -20.24 4.54
C ARG A 276 -2.64 -19.52 4.93
N LYS A 277 -2.53 -18.40 5.66
CA LYS A 277 -3.68 -17.57 6.01
C LYS A 277 -4.37 -17.04 4.75
N HIS A 278 -3.62 -16.44 3.83
CA HIS A 278 -4.17 -15.95 2.56
C HIS A 278 -4.79 -17.06 1.71
N MET A 279 -4.17 -18.25 1.66
CA MET A 279 -4.77 -19.39 0.96
C MET A 279 -6.08 -19.84 1.62
N ALA A 280 -6.17 -19.84 2.95
CA ALA A 280 -7.39 -20.19 3.67
C ALA A 280 -8.51 -19.16 3.44
N GLU A 281 -8.17 -17.87 3.37
CA GLU A 281 -9.10 -16.80 2.98
C GLU A 281 -9.57 -16.99 1.53
N ALA A 282 -8.66 -17.30 0.61
CA ALA A 282 -8.98 -17.56 -0.79
C ALA A 282 -9.97 -18.74 -0.97
N PHE A 283 -9.77 -19.83 -0.23
CA PHE A 283 -10.75 -20.92 -0.17
C PHE A 283 -12.11 -20.45 0.31
N SER A 284 -12.14 -19.59 1.33
CA SER A 284 -13.39 -19.09 1.88
C SER A 284 -14.15 -18.23 0.87
N PHE A 285 -13.45 -17.40 0.08
CA PHE A 285 -14.05 -16.67 -1.05
C PHE A 285 -14.64 -17.63 -2.08
N LEU A 286 -13.86 -18.62 -2.52
CA LEU A 286 -14.31 -19.58 -3.52
C LEU A 286 -15.54 -20.39 -3.05
N GLU A 287 -15.58 -20.79 -1.77
CA GLU A 287 -16.75 -21.42 -1.18
C GLU A 287 -17.97 -20.50 -1.15
N GLU A 288 -17.80 -19.20 -0.88
CA GLU A 288 -18.88 -18.21 -0.93
C GLU A 288 -19.47 -18.08 -2.34
N ASP A 289 -18.62 -18.10 -3.37
CA ASP A 289 -19.04 -18.07 -4.77
C ASP A 289 -19.84 -19.34 -5.12
N PHE A 290 -19.32 -20.52 -4.79
CA PHE A 290 -19.98 -21.79 -5.11
C PHE A 290 -21.25 -22.05 -4.27
N ARG A 291 -21.40 -21.45 -3.08
CA ARG A 291 -22.68 -21.43 -2.36
C ARG A 291 -23.78 -20.72 -3.15
N ARG A 292 -23.41 -19.81 -4.05
CA ARG A 292 -24.34 -19.05 -4.91
C ARG A 292 -24.40 -19.62 -6.34
N ALA A 293 -23.71 -20.72 -6.62
CA ALA A 293 -23.63 -21.31 -7.96
C ALA A 293 -24.98 -21.75 -8.53
N ASP A 294 -26.01 -21.94 -7.70
CA ASP A 294 -27.39 -22.18 -8.16
C ASP A 294 -27.96 -21.00 -8.96
N GLN A 295 -27.40 -19.80 -8.83
CA GLN A 295 -27.80 -18.61 -9.59
C GLN A 295 -27.04 -18.47 -10.91
N TRP A 296 -26.00 -19.30 -11.13
CA TRP A 296 -25.16 -19.23 -12.31
C TRP A 296 -25.90 -19.72 -13.57
N LYS A 297 -25.37 -19.35 -14.74
CA LYS A 297 -25.94 -19.76 -16.03
C LYS A 297 -25.80 -21.28 -16.19
N GLU A 298 -26.73 -21.90 -16.91
CA GLU A 298 -26.76 -23.37 -17.07
C GLU A 298 -25.47 -23.92 -17.70
N GLY A 299 -24.82 -23.15 -18.58
CA GLY A 299 -23.52 -23.50 -19.14
C GLY A 299 -22.43 -23.60 -18.08
N GLU A 300 -22.38 -22.66 -17.12
CA GLU A 300 -21.40 -22.65 -16.03
C GLU A 300 -21.65 -23.82 -15.07
N LYS A 301 -22.91 -24.07 -14.71
CA LYS A 301 -23.32 -25.24 -13.90
C LYS A 301 -22.93 -26.57 -14.55
N THR A 302 -23.06 -26.66 -15.87
CA THR A 302 -22.66 -27.84 -16.64
C THR A 302 -21.15 -28.05 -16.59
N ILE A 303 -20.36 -26.98 -16.68
CA ILE A 303 -18.89 -27.06 -16.55
C ILE A 303 -18.51 -27.59 -15.16
N VAL A 304 -19.12 -27.09 -14.08
CA VAL A 304 -18.88 -27.59 -12.71
C VAL A 304 -19.16 -29.08 -12.62
N LYS A 305 -20.34 -29.53 -13.08
CA LYS A 305 -20.74 -30.94 -13.05
C LYS A 305 -19.76 -31.82 -13.83
N ASN A 306 -19.30 -31.37 -14.99
CA ASN A 306 -18.35 -32.12 -15.82
C ASN A 306 -16.97 -32.22 -15.16
N GLU A 307 -16.46 -31.10 -14.63
CA GLU A 307 -15.16 -31.05 -13.95
C GLU A 307 -15.14 -31.97 -12.73
N LEU A 308 -16.24 -31.96 -11.96
CA LEU A 308 -16.38 -32.74 -10.73
C LEU A 308 -16.99 -34.13 -10.95
N LYS A 309 -17.19 -34.56 -12.21
CA LYS A 309 -17.76 -35.87 -12.57
C LYS A 309 -19.10 -36.17 -11.87
N GLY A 310 -19.96 -35.15 -11.77
CA GLY A 310 -21.25 -35.20 -11.08
C GLY A 310 -21.19 -34.98 -9.57
N GLY A 311 -20.01 -34.73 -9.01
CA GLY A 311 -19.82 -34.33 -7.62
C GLY A 311 -20.22 -32.89 -7.33
N ASP A 312 -20.33 -32.57 -6.03
CA ASP A 312 -20.65 -31.24 -5.51
C ASP A 312 -19.39 -30.40 -5.28
N ALA A 313 -19.43 -29.12 -5.66
CA ALA A 313 -18.29 -28.20 -5.56
C ALA A 313 -17.88 -27.92 -4.12
N LEU A 314 -18.84 -27.71 -3.22
CA LEU A 314 -18.52 -27.41 -1.82
C LEU A 314 -17.89 -28.62 -1.13
N SER A 315 -18.41 -29.82 -1.41
CA SER A 315 -17.84 -31.08 -0.93
C SER A 315 -16.42 -31.30 -1.48
N PHE A 316 -16.18 -31.00 -2.76
CA PHE A 316 -14.85 -31.06 -3.36
C PHE A 316 -13.88 -30.10 -2.67
N LEU A 317 -14.23 -28.82 -2.52
CA LEU A 317 -13.40 -27.81 -1.85
C LEU A 317 -13.07 -28.22 -0.40
N ALA A 318 -14.06 -28.69 0.34
CA ALA A 318 -13.87 -29.18 1.71
C ALA A 318 -12.88 -30.36 1.77
N SER A 319 -12.94 -31.26 0.78
CA SER A 319 -12.09 -32.46 0.74
C SER A 319 -10.62 -32.14 0.46
N CYS A 320 -10.31 -31.13 -0.36
CA CYS A 320 -8.94 -30.82 -0.75
C CYS A 320 -8.29 -29.68 0.07
N ARG A 321 -9.07 -28.93 0.85
CA ARG A 321 -8.61 -27.75 1.60
C ARG A 321 -7.35 -28.00 2.42
N ASN A 322 -7.34 -29.04 3.26
CA ASN A 322 -6.22 -29.32 4.15
C ASN A 322 -4.96 -29.72 3.37
N ASP A 323 -5.12 -30.48 2.28
CA ASP A 323 -4.00 -30.91 1.45
C ASP A 323 -3.38 -29.73 0.69
N VAL A 324 -4.20 -28.76 0.25
CA VAL A 324 -3.69 -27.54 -0.39
C VAL A 324 -2.96 -26.66 0.63
N LEU A 325 -3.55 -26.45 1.82
CA LEU A 325 -2.89 -25.67 2.88
C LEU A 325 -1.62 -26.33 3.43
N GLY A 326 -1.52 -27.66 3.30
CA GLY A 326 -0.37 -28.48 3.69
C GLY A 326 0.67 -28.70 2.59
N ASP A 327 0.42 -28.22 1.36
CA ASP A 327 1.28 -28.45 0.19
C ASP A 327 1.49 -29.95 -0.15
N THR A 328 0.45 -30.76 0.05
CA THR A 328 0.44 -32.21 -0.20
C THR A 328 -0.57 -32.65 -1.25
N VAL A 329 -1.25 -31.69 -1.88
CA VAL A 329 -2.33 -31.93 -2.83
C VAL A 329 -1.82 -32.56 -4.14
N PRO A 330 -2.49 -33.60 -4.68
CA PRO A 330 -2.13 -34.16 -5.98
C PRO A 330 -2.36 -33.19 -7.15
N ALA A 331 -1.53 -33.26 -8.19
CA ALA A 331 -1.59 -32.36 -9.35
C ALA A 331 -2.96 -32.33 -10.05
N HIS A 332 -3.66 -33.46 -10.15
CA HIS A 332 -4.99 -33.51 -10.78
C HIS A 332 -6.06 -32.77 -9.97
N VAL A 333 -5.94 -32.75 -8.64
CA VAL A 333 -6.85 -32.00 -7.75
C VAL A 333 -6.59 -30.50 -7.88
N LEU A 334 -5.32 -30.11 -7.95
CA LEU A 334 -4.90 -28.74 -8.24
C LEU A 334 -5.43 -28.24 -9.59
N GLU A 335 -5.35 -29.07 -10.63
CA GLU A 335 -5.86 -28.73 -11.95
C GLU A 335 -7.38 -28.45 -11.92
N SER A 336 -8.15 -29.32 -11.26
CA SER A 336 -9.58 -29.09 -11.06
C SER A 336 -9.86 -27.82 -10.26
N LEU A 337 -9.10 -27.57 -9.18
CA LEU A 337 -9.25 -26.35 -8.38
C LEU A 337 -8.97 -25.09 -9.21
N ILE A 338 -7.90 -25.08 -10.02
CA ILE A 338 -7.56 -23.95 -10.92
C ILE A 338 -8.70 -23.70 -11.90
N ARG A 339 -9.28 -24.75 -12.50
CA ARG A 339 -10.41 -24.61 -13.42
C ARG A 339 -11.65 -24.03 -12.74
N LEU A 340 -11.95 -24.45 -11.51
CA LEU A 340 -13.04 -23.87 -10.73
C LEU A 340 -12.80 -22.40 -10.39
N VAL A 341 -11.56 -22.02 -10.03
CA VAL A 341 -11.19 -20.62 -9.79
C VAL A 341 -11.38 -19.79 -11.06
N ILE A 342 -10.90 -20.28 -12.21
CA ILE A 342 -11.08 -19.58 -13.50
C ILE A 342 -12.56 -19.40 -13.83
N LEU A 343 -13.39 -20.42 -13.55
CA LEU A 343 -14.84 -20.33 -13.76
C LEU A 343 -15.49 -19.28 -12.85
N SER A 344 -15.10 -19.22 -11.57
CA SER A 344 -15.59 -18.20 -10.63
C SER A 344 -15.26 -16.79 -11.12
N ILE A 345 -14.00 -16.57 -11.53
CA ILE A 345 -13.55 -15.29 -12.07
C ILE A 345 -14.31 -14.93 -13.36
N HIS A 346 -14.55 -15.91 -14.22
CA HIS A 346 -15.32 -15.70 -15.45
C HIS A 346 -16.75 -15.25 -15.13
N HIS A 347 -17.41 -15.94 -14.20
CA HIS A 347 -18.75 -15.61 -13.75
C HIS A 347 -18.82 -14.16 -13.25
N ASP A 348 -17.92 -13.78 -12.32
CA ASP A 348 -17.85 -12.42 -11.78
C ASP A 348 -17.60 -11.37 -12.87
N THR A 349 -16.70 -11.66 -13.82
CA THR A 349 -16.36 -10.73 -14.91
C THR A 349 -17.55 -10.52 -15.85
N VAL A 350 -18.28 -11.59 -16.17
CA VAL A 350 -19.46 -11.51 -17.04
C VAL A 350 -20.60 -10.79 -16.33
N GLU A 351 -20.88 -11.11 -15.07
CA GLU A 351 -21.91 -10.44 -14.26
C GLU A 351 -21.61 -8.94 -14.11
N ALA A 352 -20.38 -8.58 -13.76
CA ALA A 352 -19.96 -7.18 -13.67
C ALA A 352 -20.07 -6.44 -15.02
N GLY A 353 -19.70 -7.10 -16.12
CA GLY A 353 -19.85 -6.55 -17.47
C GLY A 353 -21.30 -6.33 -17.88
N THR A 354 -22.21 -7.23 -17.47
CA THR A 354 -23.66 -7.08 -17.72
C THR A 354 -24.34 -6.06 -16.81
N ALA A 355 -23.80 -5.78 -15.62
CA ALA A 355 -24.33 -4.75 -14.72
C ALA A 355 -23.98 -3.32 -15.17
N HIS A 356 -22.99 -3.17 -16.07
CA HIS A 356 -22.52 -1.89 -16.60
C HIS A 356 -22.93 -1.62 -18.07
N ALA A 357 -23.67 -2.54 -18.69
CA ALA A 357 -24.27 -2.42 -20.03
C ALA A 357 -25.77 -2.18 -19.90
#